data_AF-A0A3P7DU54-F1
#
_entry.id   AF-A0A3P7DU54-F1
#
_cell.length_a   1.000
_cell.length_b   1.000
_cell.length_c   1.000
_cell.angle_alpha   90.00
_cell.angle_beta   90.00
_cell.angle_gamma   90.00
#
_symmetry.space_group_name_H-M   'P 1'
#
loop_
_entity.id
_entity.type
_entity.pdbx_description
1 polymer ?
#
loop_
_entity_poly.entity_id
_entity_poly.type
_entity_poly.pdbx_seq_one_letter_code
_entity_poly.pdbx_strand_id
1 'polypeptide(L)'
;MMQQQQQQQQQQQQQQQQPIVLEAVQKQTNQRTELMAYFRLLALMWKHIICGTLTNEVHCTRITPIQGSAANMDDSGKRIQEISTTVADLTLKETLCLNFSIHTIEYVRMEQQFPVSASYKFGIPLITTSCICDCAGAEQYCSVDDYKYKNCTKGSVCYRTYHAHQSSSGCLMSSKSEVCCEVAIEPCDGKTYTAVKLTQPDTIIILRHRIYERLASRWTEAASEEFEAVVNKGSAKMETIDKRQVF
;
A
#
# COMPACT_ATOMS: atom_id res chain seq x y z
N MET A 1 11.36 1.12 -21.89
CA MET A 1 10.89 1.27 -20.49
C MET A 1 9.38 1.49 -20.40
N MET A 2 8.77 2.40 -21.17
CA MET A 2 7.30 2.62 -21.14
C MET A 2 6.45 1.37 -21.44
N GLN A 3 6.81 0.55 -22.45
CA GLN A 3 6.04 -0.66 -22.78
C GLN A 3 5.97 -1.67 -21.64
N GLN A 4 7.04 -1.81 -20.86
CA GLN A 4 7.10 -2.75 -19.74
C GLN A 4 6.21 -2.29 -18.58
N GLN A 5 6.16 -0.97 -18.36
CA GLN A 5 5.28 -0.34 -17.36
C GLN A 5 3.79 -0.48 -17.74
N GLN A 6 3.49 -0.37 -19.04
CA GLN A 6 2.13 -0.51 -19.57
C GLN A 6 1.62 -1.96 -19.49
N GLN A 7 2.48 -2.95 -19.76
CA GLN A 7 2.14 -4.38 -19.56
C GLN A 7 1.90 -4.72 -18.09
N GLN A 8 2.70 -4.18 -17.17
CA GLN A 8 2.47 -4.38 -15.73
C GLN A 8 1.13 -3.78 -15.27
N GLN A 9 0.73 -2.61 -15.78
CA GLN A 9 -0.59 -2.04 -15.48
C GLN A 9 -1.74 -2.89 -16.00
N GLN A 10 -1.63 -3.46 -17.21
CA GLN A 10 -2.67 -4.34 -17.75
C GLN A 10 -2.83 -5.63 -16.95
N GLN A 11 -1.72 -6.26 -16.52
CA GLN A 11 -1.79 -7.44 -15.66
C GLN A 11 -2.42 -7.13 -14.30
N GLN A 12 -2.15 -5.95 -13.73
CA GLN A 12 -2.77 -5.52 -12.46
C GLN A 12 -4.29 -5.34 -12.57
N GLN A 13 -4.80 -4.80 -13.69
CA GLN A 13 -6.24 -4.68 -13.90
C GLN A 13 -6.95 -6.03 -13.98
N GLN A 14 -6.30 -7.07 -14.54
CA GLN A 14 -6.88 -8.41 -14.61
C GLN A 14 -6.95 -9.09 -13.23
N GLN A 15 -6.00 -8.85 -12.34
CA GLN A 15 -6.03 -9.43 -10.99
C GLN A 15 -7.14 -8.85 -10.11
N GLN A 16 -7.56 -7.60 -10.34
CA GLN A 16 -8.63 -6.96 -9.56
C GLN A 16 -10.03 -7.55 -9.82
N GLN A 17 -10.22 -8.33 -10.89
CA GLN A 17 -11.52 -8.88 -11.27
C GLN A 17 -11.75 -10.33 -10.80
N GLN A 18 -10.78 -10.94 -10.11
CA GLN A 18 -10.97 -12.32 -9.64
C GLN A 18 -11.83 -12.34 -8.37
N PRO A 19 -12.89 -13.17 -8.33
CA PRO A 19 -13.71 -13.32 -7.14
C PRO A 19 -12.88 -13.90 -5.99
N ILE A 20 -13.14 -13.41 -4.78
CA ILE A 20 -12.50 -13.92 -3.57
C ILE A 20 -13.39 -15.01 -3.00
N VAL A 21 -12.82 -16.20 -2.93
CA VAL A 21 -13.47 -17.40 -2.39
C VAL A 21 -13.32 -17.39 -0.87
N LEU A 22 -14.39 -17.07 -0.14
CA LEU A 22 -14.41 -17.15 1.33
C LEU A 22 -14.88 -18.53 1.76
N GLU A 23 -14.07 -19.28 2.52
CA GLU A 23 -14.46 -20.58 3.10
C GLU A 23 -14.75 -20.45 4.60
N ALA A 24 -16.02 -20.59 5.00
CA ALA A 24 -16.43 -20.65 6.39
C ALA A 24 -16.54 -22.11 6.86
N VAL A 25 -15.84 -22.46 7.94
CA VAL A 25 -15.77 -23.81 8.54
C VAL A 25 -16.68 -23.84 9.76
N GLN A 26 -17.78 -24.61 9.72
CA GLN A 26 -18.64 -24.79 10.88
C GLN A 26 -18.35 -26.13 11.56
N LYS A 27 -17.96 -26.08 12.84
CA LYS A 27 -17.80 -27.25 13.71
C LYS A 27 -19.12 -27.46 14.45
N GLN A 28 -19.70 -28.65 14.36
CA GLN A 28 -20.95 -28.98 15.06
C GLN A 28 -20.60 -29.85 16.28
N THR A 29 -20.57 -29.26 17.47
CA THR A 29 -20.46 -30.01 18.73
C THR A 29 -21.83 -30.09 19.42
N ASN A 30 -22.21 -31.31 19.79
CA ASN A 30 -23.47 -31.61 20.46
C ASN A 30 -23.25 -31.45 21.98
N GLN A 31 -23.45 -30.25 22.51
CA GLN A 31 -23.40 -30.03 23.96
C GLN A 31 -24.63 -29.31 24.49
N ARG A 32 -25.21 -30.00 25.48
CA ARG A 32 -26.43 -29.73 26.21
C ARG A 32 -26.26 -28.45 27.04
N THR A 33 -27.22 -27.55 26.86
CA THR A 33 -27.61 -26.43 27.73
C THR A 33 -27.35 -26.67 29.23
N GLU A 34 -26.81 -25.66 29.93
CA GLU A 34 -27.13 -25.21 31.30
C GLU A 34 -26.04 -24.23 31.79
N LEU A 35 -26.20 -22.89 31.65
CA LEU A 35 -25.63 -21.85 32.54
C LEU A 35 -25.87 -20.38 32.06
N MET A 36 -27.11 -19.93 31.81
CA MET A 36 -27.38 -18.51 31.49
C MET A 36 -28.61 -17.91 32.19
N ALA A 37 -28.89 -18.32 33.42
CA ALA A 37 -29.98 -17.74 34.22
C ALA A 37 -29.52 -16.62 35.18
N TYR A 38 -28.25 -16.62 35.64
CA TYR A 38 -27.84 -15.75 36.76
C TYR A 38 -27.27 -14.37 36.38
N PHE A 39 -26.81 -14.16 35.14
CA PHE A 39 -26.19 -12.88 34.74
C PHE A 39 -27.19 -11.83 34.19
N ARG A 40 -28.45 -12.21 33.95
CA ARG A 40 -29.48 -11.31 33.38
C ARG A 40 -30.10 -10.34 34.38
N LEU A 41 -29.97 -10.57 35.68
CA LEU A 41 -30.57 -9.72 36.72
C LEU A 41 -29.71 -8.50 37.10
N LEU A 42 -28.39 -8.53 36.85
CA LEU A 42 -27.48 -7.44 37.23
C LEU A 42 -27.23 -6.41 36.11
N ALA A 43 -27.48 -6.75 34.84
CA ALA A 43 -27.25 -5.85 33.69
C ALA A 43 -28.44 -4.91 33.38
N LEU A 44 -29.58 -5.09 34.05
CA LEU A 44 -30.78 -4.27 33.83
C LEU A 44 -30.72 -2.90 34.52
N MET A 45 -29.81 -2.71 35.48
CA MET A 45 -29.69 -1.47 36.25
C MET A 45 -28.75 -0.41 35.63
N TRP A 46 -28.10 -0.69 34.49
CA TRP A 46 -27.11 0.23 33.89
C TRP A 46 -27.49 0.78 32.50
N LYS A 47 -28.72 0.55 32.02
CA LYS A 47 -29.15 0.88 30.64
C LYS A 47 -29.96 2.19 30.51
N HIS A 48 -29.72 3.16 31.38
CA HIS A 48 -30.08 4.55 31.11
C HIS A 48 -28.77 5.33 30.97
N ILE A 49 -28.66 6.16 29.92
CA ILE A 49 -27.49 6.97 29.52
C ILE A 49 -26.63 6.28 28.45
N ILE A 50 -27.07 6.39 27.18
CA ILE A 50 -26.29 6.92 26.03
C ILE A 50 -27.21 6.78 24.79
N CYS A 51 -27.74 7.91 24.36
CA CYS A 51 -28.51 8.09 23.14
C CYS A 51 -27.54 8.23 21.98
N GLY A 52 -27.65 7.35 20.99
CA GLY A 52 -26.93 7.41 19.72
C GLY A 52 -27.68 6.56 18.71
N THR A 53 -28.68 7.15 18.06
CA THR A 53 -29.42 6.50 16.96
C THR A 53 -28.69 6.77 15.66
N LEU A 54 -27.86 5.83 15.22
CA LEU A 54 -27.39 5.75 13.84
C LEU A 54 -27.99 4.48 13.22
N THR A 55 -29.12 4.65 12.54
CA THR A 55 -29.80 3.59 11.80
C THR A 55 -29.18 3.47 10.40
N ASN A 56 -28.07 2.75 10.30
CA ASN A 56 -27.62 2.25 8.99
C ASN A 56 -28.10 0.79 8.87
N GLU A 57 -29.15 0.57 8.08
CA GLU A 57 -29.55 -0.77 7.66
C GLU A 57 -28.42 -1.38 6.84
N VAL A 58 -27.95 -2.58 7.22
CA VAL A 58 -26.90 -3.27 6.46
C VAL A 58 -27.51 -3.88 5.22
N HIS A 59 -26.96 -3.52 4.05
CA HIS A 59 -27.32 -4.16 2.80
C HIS A 59 -26.62 -5.52 2.69
N CYS A 60 -27.39 -6.60 2.60
CA CYS A 60 -26.87 -7.95 2.37
C CYS A 60 -26.92 -8.28 0.87
N THR A 61 -25.76 -8.51 0.27
CA THR A 61 -25.67 -8.95 -1.13
C THR A 61 -26.22 -10.37 -1.26
N ARG A 62 -27.04 -10.61 -2.28
CA ARG A 62 -27.54 -11.95 -2.59
C ARG A 62 -26.43 -12.76 -3.26
N ILE A 63 -25.77 -13.61 -2.50
CA ILE A 63 -24.70 -14.49 -2.97
C ILE A 63 -25.22 -15.94 -2.99
N THR A 64 -24.84 -16.72 -4.01
CA THR A 64 -25.15 -18.16 -4.09
C THR A 64 -24.01 -18.97 -3.48
N PRO A 65 -24.14 -19.45 -2.22
CA PRO A 65 -23.07 -20.20 -1.58
C PRO A 65 -22.93 -21.59 -2.19
N ILE A 66 -21.70 -22.08 -2.28
CA ILE A 66 -21.36 -23.46 -2.54
C ILE A 66 -21.11 -24.13 -1.19
N GLN A 67 -21.89 -25.15 -0.86
CA GLN A 67 -21.67 -25.94 0.35
C GLN A 67 -20.83 -27.17 0.03
N GLY A 68 -19.83 -27.43 0.87
CA GLY A 68 -18.98 -28.61 0.82
C GLY A 68 -18.90 -29.30 2.18
N SER A 69 -18.25 -30.45 2.20
CA SER A 69 -17.79 -31.07 3.44
C SER A 69 -16.31 -31.40 3.36
N ALA A 70 -15.58 -31.12 4.44
CA ALA A 70 -14.20 -31.48 4.64
C ALA A 70 -14.12 -32.52 5.77
N ALA A 71 -13.40 -33.61 5.57
CA ALA A 71 -13.19 -34.61 6.61
C ALA A 71 -11.77 -34.53 7.15
N ASN A 72 -11.62 -34.33 8.46
CA ASN A 72 -10.36 -34.56 9.15
C ASN A 72 -10.17 -36.07 9.31
N MET A 73 -9.00 -36.57 8.91
CA MET A 73 -8.60 -37.97 9.05
C MET A 73 -7.58 -38.09 10.19
N ASP A 74 -7.59 -39.20 10.92
CA ASP A 74 -6.49 -39.55 11.85
C ASP A 74 -5.27 -40.05 11.07
N ASP A 75 -4.17 -40.29 11.79
CA ASP A 75 -2.94 -40.88 11.24
C ASP A 75 -3.17 -42.27 10.61
N SER A 76 -4.31 -42.93 10.88
CA SER A 76 -4.71 -44.20 10.26
C SER A 76 -5.59 -44.02 9.01
N GLY A 77 -5.87 -42.78 8.59
CA GLY A 77 -6.72 -42.45 7.45
C GLY A 77 -8.23 -42.56 7.74
N LYS A 78 -8.63 -42.81 8.99
CA LYS A 78 -10.03 -42.90 9.39
C LYS A 78 -10.59 -41.50 9.61
N ARG A 79 -11.76 -41.23 9.04
CA ARG A 79 -12.48 -39.95 9.21
C ARG A 79 -12.87 -39.78 10.69
N ILE A 80 -12.30 -38.79 11.36
CA ILE A 80 -12.61 -38.46 12.76
C ILE A 80 -13.74 -37.43 12.84
N GLN A 81 -13.75 -36.49 11.90
CA GLN A 81 -14.64 -35.34 11.96
C GLN A 81 -14.97 -34.86 10.55
N GLU A 82 -16.27 -34.68 10.29
CA GLU A 82 -16.76 -34.01 9.10
C GLU A 82 -17.14 -32.57 9.46
N ILE A 83 -16.65 -31.64 8.66
CA ILE A 83 -16.83 -30.20 8.80
C ILE A 83 -17.63 -29.75 7.58
N SER A 84 -18.73 -29.03 7.79
CA SER A 84 -19.42 -28.37 6.68
C SER A 84 -18.70 -27.06 6.36
N THR A 85 -18.37 -26.88 5.08
CA THR A 85 -17.74 -25.67 4.59
C THR A 85 -18.71 -24.92 3.69
N THR A 86 -18.80 -23.60 3.87
CA THR A 86 -19.59 -22.73 2.99
C THR A 86 -18.65 -21.81 2.26
N VAL A 87 -18.67 -21.89 0.93
CA VAL A 87 -17.86 -21.10 0.02
C VAL A 87 -18.72 -20.05 -0.66
N ALA A 88 -18.28 -18.80 -0.64
CA ALA A 88 -18.98 -17.70 -1.30
C ALA A 88 -17.99 -16.77 -1.99
N ASP A 89 -18.35 -16.35 -3.21
CA ASP A 89 -17.60 -15.32 -3.94
C ASP A 89 -18.07 -13.93 -3.49
N LEU A 90 -17.14 -13.12 -3.02
CA LEU A 90 -17.40 -11.74 -2.59
C LEU A 90 -16.61 -10.76 -3.45
N THR A 91 -17.29 -9.79 -4.04
CA THR A 91 -16.66 -8.71 -4.81
C THR A 91 -16.55 -7.42 -3.98
N LEU A 92 -15.78 -6.45 -4.47
CA LEU A 92 -15.48 -5.22 -3.76
C LEU A 92 -16.76 -4.46 -3.38
N LYS A 93 -16.85 -4.04 -2.11
CA LYS A 93 -18.02 -3.37 -1.48
C LYS A 93 -19.25 -4.25 -1.26
N GLU A 94 -19.22 -5.54 -1.58
CA GLU A 94 -20.31 -6.44 -1.24
C GLU A 94 -20.25 -6.85 0.24
N THR A 95 -21.42 -7.18 0.79
CA THR A 95 -21.55 -7.66 2.17
C THR A 95 -22.26 -9.01 2.19
N LEU A 96 -21.57 -10.04 2.68
CA LEU A 96 -22.14 -11.34 2.98
C LEU A 96 -22.79 -11.31 4.37
N CYS A 97 -24.03 -11.77 4.47
CA CYS A 97 -24.74 -11.90 5.74
C CYS A 97 -25.01 -13.37 6.08
N LEU A 98 -24.60 -13.80 7.28
CA LEU A 98 -24.84 -15.15 7.80
C LEU A 98 -26.00 -15.09 8.80
N ASN A 99 -26.86 -16.11 8.83
CA ASN A 99 -28.15 -16.07 9.55
C ASN A 99 -28.13 -16.71 10.96
N PHE A 100 -27.03 -17.33 11.39
CA PHE A 100 -26.97 -18.08 12.66
C PHE A 100 -26.87 -17.18 13.90
N SER A 101 -26.14 -16.08 13.74
CA SER A 101 -26.27 -14.77 14.39
C SER A 101 -26.09 -13.78 13.24
N ILE A 102 -26.56 -12.54 13.27
CA ILE A 102 -26.33 -11.65 12.10
C ILE A 102 -24.85 -11.22 12.10
N HIS A 103 -24.00 -12.10 11.57
CA HIS A 103 -22.62 -11.82 11.22
C HIS A 103 -22.63 -11.28 9.80
N THR A 104 -21.92 -10.17 9.58
CA THR A 104 -21.77 -9.58 8.25
C THR A 104 -20.29 -9.46 7.92
N ILE A 105 -19.90 -9.90 6.73
CA ILE A 105 -18.54 -9.78 6.21
C ILE A 105 -18.60 -8.87 4.98
N GLU A 106 -18.05 -7.68 5.11
CA GLU A 106 -18.00 -6.66 4.05
C GLU A 106 -16.60 -6.66 3.42
N TYR A 107 -16.52 -6.70 2.08
CA TYR A 107 -15.26 -6.45 1.37
C TYR A 107 -15.03 -4.94 1.23
N VAL A 108 -14.29 -4.36 2.17
CA VAL A 108 -14.15 -2.90 2.29
C VAL A 108 -13.31 -2.29 1.18
N ARG A 109 -12.09 -2.78 0.97
CA ARG A 109 -11.14 -2.19 0.00
C ARG A 109 -10.04 -3.19 -0.38
N MET A 110 -9.47 -2.99 -1.57
CA MET A 110 -8.25 -3.65 -2.01
C MET A 110 -7.12 -2.64 -2.04
N GLU A 111 -5.96 -3.02 -1.51
CA GLU A 111 -4.75 -2.22 -1.47
C GLU A 111 -3.61 -2.98 -2.17
N GLN A 112 -2.74 -2.24 -2.85
CA GLN A 112 -1.49 -2.78 -3.38
C GLN A 112 -0.34 -2.14 -2.62
N GLN A 113 0.36 -2.95 -1.82
CA GLN A 113 1.53 -2.50 -1.08
C GLN A 113 2.79 -2.84 -1.87
N PHE A 114 3.46 -1.82 -2.40
CA PHE A 114 4.69 -1.95 -3.18
C PHE A 114 5.92 -1.79 -2.28
N PRO A 115 6.74 -2.84 -2.08
CA PRO A 115 7.99 -2.69 -1.34
C PRO A 115 8.96 -1.75 -2.08
N VAL A 116 9.64 -0.89 -1.33
CA VAL A 116 10.66 0.02 -1.88
C VAL A 116 12.03 -0.65 -1.81
N SER A 117 12.63 -0.95 -2.97
CA SER A 117 13.94 -1.62 -3.06
C SER A 117 15.13 -0.66 -3.17
N ALA A 118 14.91 0.58 -3.61
CA ALA A 118 15.92 1.62 -3.67
C ALA A 118 15.27 2.99 -3.65
N SER A 119 15.99 4.00 -3.17
CA SER A 119 15.57 5.40 -3.27
C SER A 119 16.76 6.34 -3.41
N TYR A 120 16.56 7.47 -4.10
CA TYR A 120 17.50 8.57 -4.11
C TYR A 120 16.77 9.91 -4.25
N LYS A 121 17.35 10.98 -3.67
CA LYS A 121 16.83 12.34 -3.81
C LYS A 121 17.48 13.01 -5.00
N PHE A 122 16.72 13.79 -5.76
CA PHE A 122 17.23 14.57 -6.88
C PHE A 122 16.46 15.89 -7.02
N GLY A 123 17.09 16.88 -7.64
CA GLY A 123 16.43 18.12 -8.06
C GLY A 123 16.48 18.22 -9.58
N ILE A 124 15.61 19.05 -10.16
CA ILE A 124 15.77 19.47 -11.54
C ILE A 124 16.85 20.58 -11.54
N PRO A 125 17.98 20.40 -12.24
CA PRO A 125 19.09 21.35 -12.15
C PRO A 125 18.75 22.65 -12.88
N LEU A 126 18.90 23.78 -12.19
CA LEU A 126 19.12 25.09 -12.77
C LEU A 126 20.63 25.29 -12.90
N ILE A 127 21.11 25.40 -14.14
CA ILE A 127 22.54 25.51 -14.44
C ILE A 127 22.86 26.95 -14.80
N THR A 128 23.79 27.55 -14.08
CA THR A 128 24.34 28.87 -14.39
C THR A 128 25.81 28.74 -14.76
N THR A 129 26.24 29.45 -15.80
CA THR A 129 27.62 29.36 -16.32
C THR A 129 28.20 30.76 -16.47
N SER A 130 29.36 30.97 -15.87
CA SER A 130 30.14 32.21 -15.97
C SER A 130 31.51 31.88 -16.53
N CYS A 131 31.82 32.41 -17.70
CA CYS A 131 33.10 32.16 -18.38
C CYS A 131 33.91 33.43 -18.50
N ILE A 132 35.23 33.29 -18.41
CA ILE A 132 36.23 34.30 -18.77
C ILE A 132 37.05 33.76 -19.94
N CYS A 133 37.42 34.66 -20.85
CA CYS A 133 38.34 34.37 -21.95
C CYS A 133 39.64 35.14 -21.68
N ASP A 134 40.76 34.43 -21.72
CA ASP A 134 42.09 34.97 -21.50
C ASP A 134 42.86 34.99 -22.82
N CYS A 135 43.29 36.17 -23.24
CA CYS A 135 44.08 36.36 -24.45
C CYS A 135 45.55 36.22 -24.10
N ALA A 136 46.29 35.44 -24.89
CA ALA A 136 47.73 35.30 -24.70
C ALA A 136 48.43 36.67 -24.76
N GLY A 137 49.25 36.96 -23.73
CA GLY A 137 49.95 38.23 -23.54
C GLY A 137 49.32 39.18 -22.52
N ALA A 138 48.13 38.87 -21.98
CA ALA A 138 47.52 39.59 -20.86
C ALA A 138 47.96 39.03 -19.50
N GLU A 139 47.46 39.63 -18.41
CA GLU A 139 47.56 39.06 -17.06
C GLU A 139 46.82 37.71 -17.02
N GLN A 140 47.42 36.70 -16.39
CA GLN A 140 46.91 35.33 -16.41
C GLN A 140 45.75 35.17 -15.43
N TYR A 141 44.52 35.17 -15.95
CA TYR A 141 43.30 34.91 -15.19
C TYR A 141 42.78 33.49 -15.40
N CYS A 142 43.16 32.85 -16.50
CA CYS A 142 42.79 31.48 -16.83
C CYS A 142 44.04 30.58 -16.74
N SER A 143 43.98 29.55 -15.90
CA SER A 143 45.06 28.58 -15.76
C SER A 143 44.50 27.16 -15.71
N VAL A 144 45.29 26.21 -16.21
CA VAL A 144 44.97 24.78 -16.12
C VAL A 144 44.85 24.36 -14.65
N ASP A 145 45.75 24.86 -13.80
CA ASP A 145 45.87 24.45 -12.40
C ASP A 145 44.67 24.89 -11.56
N ASP A 146 44.08 26.05 -11.87
CA ASP A 146 42.97 26.61 -11.10
C ASP A 146 41.58 26.15 -11.58
N TYR A 147 41.46 25.76 -12.86
CA TYR A 147 40.16 25.44 -13.46
C TYR A 147 39.97 23.98 -13.86
N LYS A 148 41.01 23.24 -14.25
CA LYS A 148 40.82 21.89 -14.79
C LYS A 148 40.46 20.90 -13.67
N TYR A 149 39.25 20.36 -13.72
CA TYR A 149 38.71 19.40 -12.74
C TYR A 149 38.72 19.93 -11.30
N LYS A 150 38.48 21.23 -11.12
CA LYS A 150 38.42 21.87 -9.81
C LYS A 150 36.98 22.19 -9.42
N ASN A 151 36.74 22.32 -8.13
CA ASN A 151 35.46 22.82 -7.61
C ASN A 151 35.53 24.35 -7.49
N CYS A 152 34.40 25.01 -7.66
CA CYS A 152 34.22 26.42 -7.31
C CYS A 152 33.33 26.57 -6.07
N THR A 153 33.13 27.80 -5.60
CA THR A 153 32.41 28.10 -4.35
C THR A 153 31.03 28.70 -4.56
N LYS A 154 30.59 28.91 -5.82
CA LYS A 154 29.29 29.51 -6.13
C LYS A 154 28.19 28.46 -6.21
N GLY A 155 27.31 28.45 -5.21
CA GLY A 155 26.13 27.59 -5.17
C GLY A 155 26.38 26.20 -4.57
N SER A 156 25.35 25.35 -4.59
CA SER A 156 25.39 24.03 -3.90
C SER A 156 26.36 23.03 -4.50
N VAL A 157 26.47 23.01 -5.83
CA VAL A 157 27.38 22.16 -6.58
C VAL A 157 28.00 23.04 -7.67
N CYS A 158 29.32 23.18 -7.65
CA CYS A 158 30.01 24.10 -8.55
C CYS A 158 31.29 23.47 -9.08
N TYR A 159 31.42 23.42 -10.40
CA TYR A 159 32.59 22.88 -11.09
C TYR A 159 33.25 23.91 -11.97
N ARG A 160 34.57 23.84 -12.06
CA ARG A 160 35.36 24.61 -13.00
C ARG A 160 35.72 23.75 -14.21
N THR A 161 35.70 24.38 -15.38
CA THR A 161 36.12 23.76 -16.64
C THR A 161 37.11 24.66 -17.35
N TYR A 162 38.12 24.04 -17.95
CA TYR A 162 39.18 24.71 -18.68
C TYR A 162 39.16 24.27 -20.15
N HIS A 163 39.16 25.23 -21.06
CA HIS A 163 39.10 25.03 -22.51
C HIS A 163 40.30 25.72 -23.15
N ALA A 164 41.34 24.94 -23.46
CA ALA A 164 42.49 25.45 -24.21
C ALA A 164 42.14 25.75 -25.67
N HIS A 165 43.05 26.48 -26.34
CA HIS A 165 43.10 26.58 -27.79
C HIS A 165 41.87 27.20 -28.44
N GLN A 166 41.28 28.21 -27.80
CA GLN A 166 40.11 28.93 -28.30
C GLN A 166 40.51 29.97 -29.37
N SER A 167 39.51 30.49 -30.07
CA SER A 167 39.69 31.49 -31.12
C SER A 167 40.25 32.80 -30.54
N SER A 168 41.27 33.36 -31.19
CA SER A 168 41.86 34.67 -30.82
C SER A 168 40.99 35.87 -31.26
N SER A 169 39.71 35.66 -31.54
CA SER A 169 38.80 36.71 -32.00
C SER A 169 38.62 37.76 -30.90
N GLY A 170 38.97 39.00 -31.19
CA GLY A 170 38.93 40.11 -30.21
C GLY A 170 40.21 40.28 -29.39
N CYS A 171 41.18 39.36 -29.51
CA CYS A 171 42.51 39.56 -28.94
C CYS A 171 43.38 40.44 -29.86
N LEU A 172 44.31 41.20 -29.27
CA LEU A 172 45.31 41.97 -30.03
C LEU A 172 46.32 41.05 -30.73
N MET A 173 46.62 39.91 -30.11
CA MET A 173 47.54 38.91 -30.63
C MET A 173 46.79 37.78 -31.34
N SER A 174 47.41 37.20 -32.37
CA SER A 174 46.88 36.05 -33.11
C SER A 174 47.11 34.70 -32.41
N SER A 175 47.69 34.71 -31.21
CA SER A 175 47.89 33.53 -30.39
C SER A 175 46.55 32.99 -29.88
N LYS A 176 46.47 31.67 -29.72
CA LYS A 176 45.26 31.01 -29.23
C LYS A 176 44.88 31.53 -27.84
N SER A 177 43.60 31.75 -27.61
CA SER A 177 43.06 32.15 -26.31
C SER A 177 42.69 30.92 -25.46
N GLU A 178 42.41 31.16 -24.19
CA GLU A 178 41.97 30.15 -23.23
C GLU A 178 40.64 30.58 -22.62
N VAL A 179 39.73 29.62 -22.39
CA VAL A 179 38.44 29.92 -21.75
C VAL A 179 38.30 29.10 -20.47
N CYS A 180 37.99 29.81 -19.39
CA CYS A 180 37.81 29.26 -18.06
C CYS A 180 36.37 29.54 -17.61
N CYS A 181 35.63 28.50 -17.23
CA CYS A 181 34.23 28.65 -16.81
C CYS A 181 33.99 28.08 -15.42
N GLU A 182 33.12 28.74 -14.67
CA GLU A 182 32.46 28.22 -13.47
C GLU A 182 31.03 27.81 -13.83
N VAL A 183 30.68 26.56 -13.54
CA VAL A 183 29.36 25.98 -13.77
C VAL A 183 28.74 25.67 -12.41
N ALA A 184 27.76 26.47 -12.01
CA ALA A 184 27.03 26.30 -10.77
C ALA A 184 25.68 25.63 -11.04
N ILE A 185 25.38 24.61 -10.24
CA ILE A 185 24.20 23.76 -10.34
C ILE A 185 23.44 23.85 -9.01
N GLU A 186 22.19 24.29 -9.10
CA GLU A 186 21.27 24.41 -7.98
C GLU A 186 19.91 23.79 -8.35
N PRO A 187 19.12 23.29 -7.39
CA PRO A 187 17.77 22.84 -7.68
C PRO A 187 16.88 24.02 -8.13
N CYS A 188 16.21 23.88 -9.27
CA CYS A 188 15.24 24.84 -9.76
C CYS A 188 14.13 25.05 -8.72
N ASP A 189 13.88 26.30 -8.35
CA ASP A 189 12.95 26.72 -7.28
C ASP A 189 13.24 26.07 -5.90
N GLY A 190 14.45 25.58 -5.66
CA GLY A 190 14.77 24.82 -4.44
C GLY A 190 14.01 23.49 -4.32
N LYS A 191 13.36 23.02 -5.40
CA LYS A 191 12.54 21.80 -5.38
C LYS A 191 13.40 20.55 -5.42
N THR A 192 13.07 19.60 -4.57
CA THR A 192 13.68 18.27 -4.54
C THR A 192 12.60 17.20 -4.61
N TYR A 193 12.93 16.07 -5.22
CA TYR A 193 12.07 14.93 -5.46
C TYR A 193 12.75 13.67 -4.93
N THR A 194 11.98 12.66 -4.56
CA THR A 194 12.48 11.35 -4.17
C THR A 194 12.09 10.35 -5.25
N ALA A 195 13.08 9.79 -5.95
CA ALA A 195 12.86 8.63 -6.80
C ALA A 195 12.83 7.38 -5.92
N VAL A 196 11.85 6.51 -6.14
CA VAL A 196 11.72 5.21 -5.46
C VAL A 196 11.62 4.11 -6.50
N LYS A 197 12.33 3.00 -6.27
CA LYS A 197 12.23 1.79 -7.07
C LYS A 197 11.30 0.81 -6.38
N LEU A 198 10.10 0.67 -6.91
CA LEU A 198 9.07 -0.25 -6.42
C LEU A 198 9.30 -1.68 -6.97
N THR A 199 9.11 -2.69 -6.12
CA THR A 199 9.10 -4.11 -6.54
C THR A 199 7.67 -4.63 -6.71
N GLN A 200 7.52 -5.93 -7.01
CA GLN A 200 6.20 -6.56 -7.12
C GLN A 200 5.37 -6.30 -5.85
N PRO A 201 4.11 -5.83 -5.99
CA PRO A 201 3.28 -5.52 -4.84
C PRO A 201 2.71 -6.78 -4.19
N ASP A 202 2.42 -6.67 -2.90
CA ASP A 202 1.46 -7.53 -2.24
C ASP A 202 0.05 -6.97 -2.45
N THR A 203 -0.90 -7.85 -2.79
CA THR A 203 -2.30 -7.48 -2.90
C THR A 203 -2.99 -7.83 -1.59
N ILE A 204 -3.46 -6.80 -0.91
CA ILE A 204 -4.09 -6.93 0.40
C ILE A 204 -5.56 -6.57 0.26
N ILE A 205 -6.41 -7.43 0.81
CA ILE A 205 -7.83 -7.16 0.93
C ILE A 205 -8.14 -6.82 2.38
N ILE A 206 -9.03 -5.86 2.57
CA ILE A 206 -9.53 -5.49 3.88
C ILE A 206 -10.98 -5.94 3.96
N LEU A 207 -11.25 -6.86 4.87
CA LEU A 207 -12.57 -7.36 5.18
C LEU A 207 -13.03 -6.76 6.51
N ARG A 208 -14.29 -6.37 6.62
CA ARG A 208 -14.87 -5.95 7.89
C ARG A 208 -15.88 -6.98 8.35
N HIS A 209 -15.62 -7.57 9.51
CA HIS A 209 -16.56 -8.46 10.16
C HIS A 209 -17.33 -7.67 11.21
N ARG A 210 -18.66 -7.70 11.15
CA ARG A 210 -19.55 -7.14 12.18
C ARG A 210 -20.49 -8.20 12.72
N ILE A 211 -20.88 -8.04 13.97
CA ILE A 211 -21.86 -8.88 14.66
C ILE A 211 -23.01 -7.97 15.09
N TYR A 212 -24.23 -8.32 14.70
CA TYR A 212 -25.44 -7.62 15.09
C TYR A 212 -26.25 -8.46 16.07
N GLU A 213 -26.62 -7.84 17.19
CA GLU A 213 -27.54 -8.41 18.17
C GLU A 213 -28.90 -7.70 18.08
N ARG A 214 -29.97 -8.46 18.33
CA ARG A 214 -31.33 -7.90 18.33
C ARG A 214 -31.71 -7.46 19.74
N LEU A 215 -31.76 -6.14 19.97
CA LEU A 215 -32.20 -5.53 21.23
C LEU A 215 -33.52 -4.77 21.01
N ALA A 216 -34.58 -5.15 21.74
CA ALA A 216 -35.87 -4.46 21.73
C ALA A 216 -36.40 -4.11 20.31
N SER A 217 -36.38 -5.09 19.41
CA SER A 217 -36.82 -4.98 18.01
C SER A 217 -35.96 -4.12 17.09
N ARG A 218 -34.74 -3.74 17.52
CA ARG A 218 -33.74 -3.08 16.68
C ARG A 218 -32.48 -3.94 16.60
N TRP A 219 -31.85 -3.95 15.44
CA TRP A 219 -30.51 -4.49 15.29
C TRP A 219 -29.51 -3.45 15.78
N THR A 220 -28.60 -3.88 16.65
CA THR A 220 -27.50 -3.05 17.15
C THR A 220 -26.20 -3.78 16.87
N GLU A 221 -25.22 -3.07 16.33
CA GLU A 221 -23.87 -3.60 16.17
C GLU A 221 -23.29 -3.88 17.57
N ALA A 222 -22.98 -5.15 17.84
CA ALA A 222 -22.39 -5.62 19.09
C ALA A 222 -20.85 -5.67 19.01
N ALA A 223 -20.31 -5.93 17.82
CA ALA A 223 -18.87 -5.92 17.55
C ALA A 223 -18.59 -5.60 16.07
N SER A 224 -17.43 -5.00 15.79
CA SER A 224 -16.90 -4.74 14.45
C SER A 224 -15.37 -4.77 14.48
N GLU A 225 -14.75 -5.51 13.57
CA GLU A 225 -13.29 -5.56 13.39
C GLU A 225 -12.94 -5.60 11.89
N GLU A 226 -11.79 -5.02 11.54
CA GLU A 226 -11.23 -5.10 10.19
C GLU A 226 -10.08 -6.11 10.17
N PHE A 227 -10.02 -6.90 9.12
CA PHE A 227 -9.02 -7.93 8.89
C PHE A 227 -8.33 -7.70 7.56
N GLU A 228 -7.01 -7.83 7.58
CA GLU A 228 -6.18 -7.74 6.38
C GLU A 228 -5.79 -9.14 5.93
N ALA A 229 -5.95 -9.43 4.64
CA ALA A 229 -5.53 -10.70 4.05
C ALA A 229 -4.73 -10.47 2.77
N VAL A 230 -3.55 -11.09 2.69
CA VAL A 230 -2.71 -11.04 1.49
C VAL A 230 -3.15 -12.14 0.53
N VAL A 231 -3.69 -11.76 -0.63
CA VAL A 231 -4.35 -12.71 -1.56
C VAL A 231 -3.42 -13.30 -2.61
N ASN A 232 -2.26 -12.69 -2.86
CA ASN A 232 -1.29 -13.15 -3.86
C ASN A 232 -0.25 -14.14 -3.30
N LYS A 233 -0.39 -14.60 -2.06
CA LYS A 233 0.53 -15.55 -1.40
C LYS A 233 -0.14 -16.88 -0.99
N GLY A 234 -1.29 -17.19 -1.59
CA GLY A 234 -2.10 -18.37 -1.27
C GLY A 234 -3.35 -18.03 -0.46
N SER A 235 -4.00 -19.04 0.11
CA SER A 235 -5.20 -18.85 0.94
C SER A 235 -4.85 -18.22 2.28
N ALA A 236 -5.51 -17.12 2.62
CA ALA A 236 -5.49 -16.57 3.98
C ALA A 236 -6.62 -17.20 4.81
N LYS A 237 -6.34 -17.56 6.06
CA LYS A 237 -7.35 -18.04 7.01
C LYS A 237 -7.58 -16.98 8.08
N MET A 238 -8.84 -16.76 8.42
CA MET A 238 -9.26 -15.84 9.47
C MET A 238 -10.07 -16.61 10.51
N GLU A 239 -9.76 -16.39 11.78
CA GLU A 239 -10.57 -16.87 12.90
C GLU A 239 -11.51 -15.74 13.34
N THR A 240 -12.80 -16.07 13.53
CA THR A 240 -13.83 -15.10 13.91
C THR A 240 -13.57 -14.51 15.30
N ILE A 241 -13.84 -13.21 15.45
CA ILE A 241 -13.77 -12.45 16.73
C ILE A 241 -14.66 -13.09 17.81
N ASP A 242 -15.75 -13.72 17.39
CA ASP A 242 -16.72 -14.28 18.29
C ASP A 242 -16.17 -15.55 18.95
N LYS A 243 -15.48 -15.34 20.08
CA LYS A 243 -15.10 -16.42 20.99
C LYS A 243 -16.33 -17.12 21.58
N ARG A 244 -17.54 -16.58 21.37
CA ARG A 244 -18.82 -17.26 21.62
C ARG A 244 -19.26 -17.93 20.30
N GLN A 245 -18.72 -19.11 20.04
CA GLN A 245 -19.13 -20.03 18.97
C GLN A 245 -18.69 -19.70 17.53
N VAL A 246 -17.44 -20.08 17.21
CA VAL A 246 -17.23 -21.16 16.22
C VAL A 246 -16.68 -22.37 16.98
N PHE A 247 -17.58 -23.09 17.65
CA PHE A 247 -17.33 -24.32 18.41
C PHE A 247 -18.52 -25.26 18.26
#